data_AF-A0A4Q3SPD1-F1
#
_entry.id   AF-A0A4Q3SPD1-F1
#
_cell.length_a   1.000
_cell.length_b   1.000
_cell.length_c   1.000
_cell.angle_alpha   90.00
_cell.angle_beta   90.00
_cell.angle_gamma   90.00
#
_symmetry.space_group_name_H-M   'P 1'
#
loop_
_entity.id
_entity.type
_entity.pdbx_description
1 polymer ?
#
loop_
_entity_poly.entity_id
_entity_poly.type
_entity_poly.pdbx_seq_one_letter_code
_entity_poly.pdbx_strand_id
1 'polypeptide(L)'
;YYHYPAKDELVNALFNRYEAELDELLGAADAVRNVEDAWLFFHMLFELIWKHRFLYRDLNDLLFKNRRLETHFQTLIAAQERAMRHLLSGLHLGGSLKMELRDVASTANTMVVVVSYWLSYEYVRDPRRALEPERASSALLRGAFHALSLLLPYLEPASRDHLFKLAGNYQQS
;
A
#
# COMPACT_ATOMS: atom_id res chain seq x y z
N TYR A 1 0.93 -34.31 7.82
CA TYR A 1 1.14 -33.05 7.10
C TYR A 1 1.66 -33.38 5.71
N TYR A 2 0.79 -33.30 4.70
CA TYR A 2 1.19 -33.52 3.31
C TYR A 2 1.72 -32.18 2.78
N HIS A 3 3.05 -32.01 2.77
CA HIS A 3 3.68 -30.93 2.01
C HIS A 3 3.62 -31.32 0.54
N TYR A 4 3.05 -30.48 -0.31
CA TYR A 4 3.08 -30.64 -1.76
C TYR A 4 4.19 -29.72 -2.28
N PRO A 5 5.39 -30.23 -2.60
CA PRO A 5 6.53 -29.40 -2.98
C PRO A 5 6.22 -28.45 -4.14
N ALA A 6 5.41 -28.91 -5.10
CA ALA A 6 4.94 -28.11 -6.23
C ALA A 6 4.09 -26.89 -5.82
N LYS A 7 3.37 -26.95 -4.70
CA LYS A 7 2.58 -25.82 -4.19
C LYS A 7 3.50 -24.76 -3.59
N ASP A 8 4.49 -25.17 -2.81
CA ASP A 8 5.44 -24.24 -2.18
C ASP A 8 6.33 -23.57 -3.25
N GLU A 9 6.74 -24.30 -4.29
CA GLU A 9 7.43 -23.76 -5.46
C GLU A 9 6.58 -22.73 -6.21
N LEU A 10 5.30 -23.01 -6.45
CA LEU A 10 4.38 -22.06 -7.08
C LEU A 10 4.20 -20.79 -6.23
N VAL A 11 4.03 -20.92 -4.92
CA VAL A 11 3.94 -19.79 -4.00
C VAL A 11 5.21 -18.94 -4.04
N ASN A 12 6.38 -19.58 -4.01
CA ASN A 12 7.67 -18.87 -4.11
C ASN A 12 7.79 -18.12 -5.45
N ALA A 13 7.37 -18.73 -6.56
CA ALA A 13 7.39 -18.08 -7.88
C ALA A 13 6.46 -16.86 -7.94
N LEU A 14 5.24 -16.99 -7.41
CA LEU A 14 4.28 -15.88 -7.35
C LEU A 14 4.77 -14.77 -6.41
N PHE A 15 5.43 -15.13 -5.31
CA PHE A 15 6.02 -14.18 -4.37
C PHE A 15 7.21 -13.44 -4.98
N ASN A 16 8.14 -14.12 -5.66
CA ASN A 16 9.26 -13.47 -6.33
C ASN A 16 8.78 -12.48 -7.43
N ARG A 17 7.69 -12.83 -8.13
CA ARG A 17 7.06 -11.91 -9.09
C ARG A 17 6.48 -10.68 -8.40
N TYR A 18 5.80 -10.87 -7.27
CA TYR A 18 5.29 -9.76 -6.46
C TYR A 18 6.42 -8.86 -5.96
N GLU A 19 7.48 -9.44 -5.43
CA GLU A 19 8.68 -8.72 -4.94
C GLU A 19 9.29 -7.84 -6.04
N ALA A 20 9.49 -8.37 -7.24
CA ALA A 20 10.03 -7.61 -8.36
C ALA A 20 9.09 -6.47 -8.82
N GLU A 21 7.79 -6.73 -8.97
CA GLU A 21 6.82 -5.70 -9.37
C GLU A 21 6.66 -4.62 -8.29
N LEU A 22 6.75 -5.00 -7.01
CA LEU A 22 6.71 -4.07 -5.88
C LEU A 22 7.96 -3.19 -5.86
N ASP A 23 9.16 -3.77 -5.98
CA ASP A 23 10.41 -3.01 -5.97
C ASP A 23 10.46 -1.95 -7.08
N GLU A 24 10.01 -2.29 -8.30
CA GLU A 24 9.89 -1.33 -9.40
C GLU A 24 8.95 -0.18 -9.04
N LEU A 25 7.76 -0.50 -8.51
CA LEU A 25 6.78 0.49 -8.12
C LEU A 25 7.27 1.38 -6.96
N LEU A 26 7.94 0.81 -5.95
CA LEU A 26 8.47 1.55 -4.83
C LEU A 26 9.55 2.56 -5.25
N GLY A 27 10.29 2.26 -6.33
CA GLY A 27 11.22 3.22 -6.95
C GLY A 27 10.54 4.49 -7.47
N ALA A 28 9.25 4.43 -7.82
CA ALA A 28 8.49 5.60 -8.27
C ALA A 28 8.19 6.60 -7.13
N ALA A 29 8.34 6.21 -5.86
CA ALA A 29 8.15 7.11 -4.73
C ALA A 29 9.10 8.33 -4.79
N ASP A 30 10.28 8.18 -5.37
CA ASP A 30 11.28 9.24 -5.54
C ASP A 30 10.83 10.35 -6.49
N ALA A 31 9.84 10.08 -7.35
CA ALA A 31 9.29 11.02 -8.30
C ALA A 31 8.14 11.87 -7.71
N VAL A 32 7.62 11.53 -6.53
CA VAL A 32 6.49 12.24 -5.92
C VAL A 32 6.90 13.66 -5.53
N ARG A 33 6.14 14.65 -5.99
CA ARG A 33 6.33 16.07 -5.63
C ARG A 33 5.07 16.72 -5.07
N ASN A 34 3.89 16.20 -5.41
CA ASN A 34 2.63 16.76 -4.97
C ASN A 34 1.61 15.66 -4.61
N VAL A 35 0.44 16.07 -4.12
CA VAL A 35 -0.64 15.17 -3.69
C VAL A 35 -1.20 14.30 -4.83
N GLU A 36 -1.20 14.78 -6.07
CA GLU A 36 -1.67 14.01 -7.22
C GLU A 36 -0.70 12.88 -7.55
N ASP A 37 0.61 13.13 -7.52
CA ASP A 37 1.63 12.10 -7.68
C ASP A 37 1.51 11.03 -6.57
N ALA A 38 1.32 11.48 -5.32
CA ALA A 38 1.14 10.57 -4.19
C ALA A 38 -0.15 9.74 -4.32
N TRP A 39 -1.25 10.34 -4.78
CA TRP A 39 -2.50 9.65 -5.07
C TRP A 39 -2.31 8.56 -6.12
N LEU A 40 -1.65 8.90 -7.24
CA LEU A 40 -1.36 7.94 -8.31
C LEU A 40 -0.47 6.81 -7.82
N PHE A 41 0.58 7.11 -7.05
CA PHE A 41 1.44 6.11 -6.43
C PHE A 41 0.65 5.12 -5.56
N PHE A 42 -0.21 5.62 -4.66
CA PHE A 42 -1.03 4.76 -3.82
C PHE A 42 -2.04 3.96 -4.62
N HIS A 43 -2.64 4.54 -5.65
CA HIS A 43 -3.56 3.83 -6.53
C HIS A 43 -2.87 2.63 -7.20
N MET A 44 -1.69 2.83 -7.79
CA MET A 44 -0.88 1.76 -8.38
C MET A 44 -0.46 0.70 -7.34
N LEU A 45 -0.13 1.13 -6.12
CA LEU A 45 0.25 0.23 -5.03
C LEU A 45 -0.91 -0.66 -4.61
N PHE A 46 -2.11 -0.09 -4.49
CA PHE A 46 -3.30 -0.87 -4.15
C PHE A 46 -3.71 -1.82 -5.29
N GLU A 47 -3.57 -1.41 -6.55
CA GLU A 47 -3.77 -2.31 -7.71
C GLU A 47 -2.81 -3.51 -7.68
N LEU A 48 -1.53 -3.28 -7.38
CA LEU A 48 -0.55 -4.35 -7.24
C LEU A 48 -0.89 -5.29 -6.06
N ILE A 49 -1.25 -4.73 -4.91
CA ILE A 49 -1.68 -5.49 -3.73
C ILE A 49 -2.93 -6.32 -4.05
N TRP A 50 -3.88 -5.77 -4.80
CA TRP A 50 -5.07 -6.47 -5.24
C TRP A 50 -4.77 -7.64 -6.18
N LYS A 51 -3.90 -7.41 -7.16
CA LYS A 51 -3.41 -8.45 -8.09
C LYS A 51 -2.79 -9.62 -7.32
N HIS A 52 -2.06 -9.32 -6.24
CA HIS A 52 -1.40 -10.30 -5.38
C HIS A 52 -2.12 -10.54 -4.03
N ARG A 53 -3.43 -10.26 -3.95
CA ARG A 53 -4.21 -10.28 -2.69
C ARG A 53 -4.18 -11.59 -1.91
N PHE A 54 -3.86 -12.71 -2.56
CA PHE A 54 -3.69 -14.00 -1.89
C PHE A 54 -2.56 -13.96 -0.85
N LEU A 55 -1.48 -13.20 -1.10
CA LEU A 55 -0.36 -13.02 -0.16
C LEU A 55 -0.85 -12.36 1.13
N TYR A 56 -1.65 -11.31 0.99
CA TYR A 56 -2.16 -10.52 2.11
C TYR A 56 -3.28 -11.20 2.88
N ARG A 57 -4.12 -12.01 2.21
CA ARG A 57 -5.18 -12.79 2.86
C ARG A 57 -4.62 -13.89 3.75
N ASP A 58 -3.66 -14.63 3.21
CA ASP A 58 -3.12 -15.83 3.86
C ASP A 58 -1.74 -15.57 4.49
N LEU A 59 -1.36 -14.30 4.68
CA LEU A 59 -0.01 -13.87 5.07
C LEU A 59 0.51 -14.65 6.28
N ASN A 60 -0.25 -14.67 7.38
CA ASN A 60 0.17 -15.36 8.61
C ASN A 60 0.42 -16.85 8.39
N ASP A 61 -0.43 -17.52 7.61
CA ASP A 61 -0.29 -18.95 7.29
C ASP A 61 0.90 -19.20 6.36
N LEU A 62 1.11 -18.32 5.38
CA LEU A 62 2.23 -18.36 4.44
C LEU A 62 3.57 -18.18 5.14
N LEU A 63 3.69 -17.18 6.03
CA LEU A 63 4.91 -16.92 6.80
C LEU A 63 5.22 -18.08 7.76
N PHE A 64 4.19 -18.61 8.44
CA PHE A 64 4.37 -19.73 9.36
C PHE A 64 4.89 -20.99 8.65
N LYS A 65 4.46 -21.24 7.41
CA LYS A 65 4.80 -22.45 6.66
C LYS A 65 6.06 -22.31 5.81
N ASN A 66 6.52 -21.10 5.52
CA ASN A 66 7.60 -20.84 4.57
C ASN A 66 8.60 -19.79 5.09
N ARG A 67 9.73 -20.26 5.62
CA ARG A 67 10.83 -19.42 6.16
C ARG A 67 11.44 -18.45 5.15
N ARG A 68 11.42 -18.80 3.86
CA ARG A 68 11.93 -17.90 2.82
C ARG A 68 11.02 -16.69 2.71
N LEU A 69 9.70 -16.92 2.65
CA LEU A 69 8.71 -15.84 2.67
C LEU A 69 8.82 -15.02 3.95
N GLU A 70 8.97 -15.66 5.11
CA GLU A 70 9.19 -14.96 6.39
C GLU A 70 10.34 -13.95 6.32
N THR A 71 11.49 -14.36 5.79
CA THR A 71 12.68 -13.49 5.70
C THR A 71 12.49 -12.39 4.67
N HIS A 72 11.99 -12.71 3.48
CA HIS A 72 11.85 -11.74 2.40
C HIS A 72 10.74 -10.73 2.67
N PHE A 73 9.65 -11.12 3.34
CA PHE A 73 8.57 -10.20 3.66
C PHE A 73 9.02 -9.09 4.63
N GLN A 74 9.96 -9.38 5.54
CA GLN A 74 10.57 -8.35 6.39
C GLN A 74 11.32 -7.31 5.55
N THR A 75 12.09 -7.77 4.55
CA THR A 75 12.76 -6.88 3.59
C THR A 75 11.77 -6.03 2.80
N LEU A 76 10.65 -6.63 2.36
CA LEU A 76 9.59 -5.90 1.66
C LEU A 76 8.97 -4.78 2.51
N ILE A 77 8.64 -5.08 3.78
CA ILE A 77 8.11 -4.06 4.70
C ILE A 77 9.11 -2.92 4.90
N ALA A 78 10.40 -3.23 5.06
CA ALA A 78 11.45 -2.22 5.17
C ALA A 78 11.62 -1.40 3.88
N ALA A 79 11.44 -2.01 2.70
CA ALA A 79 11.43 -1.30 1.42
C ALA A 79 10.23 -0.36 1.31
N GLN A 80 9.03 -0.81 1.68
CA GLN A 80 7.83 0.02 1.72
C GLN A 80 7.99 1.20 2.67
N GLU A 81 8.53 1.00 3.87
CA GLU A 81 8.79 2.09 4.81
C GLU A 81 9.73 3.14 4.21
N ARG A 82 10.83 2.71 3.58
CA ARG A 82 11.77 3.62 2.90
C ARG A 82 11.07 4.41 1.79
N ALA A 83 10.25 3.76 0.97
CA ALA A 83 9.49 4.42 -0.08
C ALA A 83 8.50 5.45 0.51
N MET A 84 7.80 5.14 1.61
CA MET A 84 6.92 6.11 2.28
C MET A 84 7.71 7.31 2.79
N ARG A 85 8.92 7.10 3.35
CA ARG A 85 9.79 8.21 3.78
C ARG A 85 10.22 9.09 2.60
N HIS A 86 10.56 8.48 1.45
CA HIS A 86 10.91 9.22 0.23
C HIS A 86 9.72 10.02 -0.31
N LEU A 87 8.53 9.41 -0.33
CA LEU A 87 7.27 10.07 -0.70
C LEU A 87 7.02 11.29 0.20
N LEU A 88 7.14 11.14 1.52
CA LEU A 88 6.97 12.25 2.47
C LEU A 88 8.00 13.36 2.25
N SER A 89 9.25 13.00 1.99
CA SER A 89 10.31 13.96 1.65
C SER A 89 10.00 14.69 0.34
N GLY A 90 9.50 13.99 -0.68
CA GLY A 90 9.12 14.54 -1.97
C GLY A 90 7.98 15.54 -1.87
N LEU A 91 6.93 15.20 -1.10
CA LEU A 91 5.82 16.11 -0.79
C LEU A 91 6.26 17.35 -0.01
N HIS A 92 7.22 17.18 0.91
CA HIS A 92 7.78 18.30 1.66
C HIS A 92 8.56 19.25 0.75
N LEU A 93 9.46 18.72 -0.09
CA LEU A 93 10.24 19.50 -1.05
C LEU A 93 9.37 20.20 -2.09
N GLY A 94 8.28 19.56 -2.53
CA GLY A 94 7.30 20.18 -3.43
C GLY A 94 6.33 21.15 -2.76
N GLY A 95 6.47 21.39 -1.45
CA GLY A 95 5.67 22.37 -0.71
C GLY A 95 4.22 21.94 -0.43
N SER A 96 3.88 20.67 -0.64
CA SER A 96 2.54 20.13 -0.34
C SER A 96 2.37 19.73 1.13
N LEU A 97 3.48 19.47 1.84
CA LEU A 97 3.50 18.91 3.19
C LEU A 97 4.43 19.69 4.13
N LYS A 98 3.94 20.08 5.29
CA LYS A 98 4.74 20.59 6.42
C LYS A 98 4.68 19.59 7.57
N MET A 99 5.75 18.81 7.72
CA MET A 99 5.89 17.78 8.74
C MET A 99 7.24 17.91 9.42
N GLU A 100 7.27 17.74 10.74
CA GLU A 100 8.54 17.71 11.48
C GLU A 100 9.23 16.36 11.32
N LEU A 101 10.57 16.36 11.32
CA LEU A 101 11.37 15.15 11.12
C LEU A 101 11.05 14.03 12.13
N ARG A 102 10.64 14.40 13.35
CA ARG A 102 10.26 13.44 14.41
C ARG A 102 9.00 12.63 14.07
N ASP A 103 8.11 13.15 13.23
CA ASP A 103 6.84 12.51 12.88
C ASP A 103 6.98 11.60 11.65
N VAL A 104 7.97 11.85 10.79
CA VAL A 104 8.15 11.15 9.51
C VAL A 104 8.18 9.62 9.67
N ALA A 105 8.94 9.12 10.66
CA ALA A 105 9.11 7.69 10.87
C ALA A 105 7.80 6.99 11.29
N SER A 106 7.08 7.58 12.25
CA SER A 106 5.83 7.00 12.74
C SER A 106 4.72 7.09 11.69
N THR A 107 4.64 8.20 10.95
CA THR A 107 3.69 8.36 9.85
C THR A 107 3.96 7.36 8.72
N ALA A 108 5.21 7.22 8.27
CA ALA A 108 5.59 6.25 7.24
C ALA A 108 5.22 4.81 7.64
N ASN A 109 5.53 4.42 8.88
CA ASN A 109 5.16 3.10 9.40
C ASN A 109 3.65 2.89 9.45
N THR A 110 2.90 3.90 9.88
CA THR A 110 1.44 3.83 9.93
C THR A 110 0.85 3.68 8.53
N MET A 111 1.41 4.36 7.53
CA MET A 111 1.02 4.20 6.12
C MET A 111 1.25 2.76 5.64
N VAL A 112 2.41 2.17 5.94
CA VAL A 112 2.71 0.76 5.61
C VAL A 112 1.73 -0.20 6.29
N VAL A 113 1.37 0.03 7.55
CA VAL A 113 0.35 -0.77 8.26
C VAL A 113 -1.00 -0.69 7.56
N VAL A 114 -1.46 0.52 7.22
CA VAL A 114 -2.74 0.72 6.51
C VAL A 114 -2.71 -0.04 5.18
N VAL A 115 -1.67 0.16 4.38
CA VAL A 115 -1.50 -0.51 3.07
C VAL A 115 -1.51 -2.04 3.23
N SER A 116 -0.79 -2.57 4.22
CA SER A 116 -0.60 -4.02 4.39
C SER A 116 -1.86 -4.73 4.88
N TYR A 117 -2.70 -4.07 5.66
CA TYR A 117 -3.89 -4.68 6.28
C TYR A 117 -5.22 -4.18 5.72
N TRP A 118 -5.20 -3.27 4.74
CA TRP A 118 -6.41 -2.70 4.15
C TRP A 118 -7.37 -3.76 3.60
N LEU A 119 -6.87 -4.74 2.83
CA LEU A 119 -7.72 -5.79 2.27
C LEU A 119 -8.30 -6.70 3.34
N SER A 120 -7.55 -6.96 4.42
CA SER A 120 -8.06 -7.71 5.57
C SER A 120 -9.19 -6.95 6.26
N TYR A 121 -9.05 -5.63 6.42
CA TYR A 121 -10.09 -4.76 6.96
C TYR A 121 -11.34 -4.74 6.07
N GLU A 122 -11.19 -4.53 4.76
CA GLU A 122 -12.31 -4.54 3.81
C GLU A 122 -13.01 -5.91 3.76
N TYR A 123 -12.25 -7.01 3.83
CA TYR A 123 -12.81 -8.35 3.92
C TYR A 123 -13.70 -8.52 5.15
N VAL A 124 -13.27 -8.07 6.33
CA VAL A 124 -14.08 -8.16 7.56
C VAL A 124 -15.35 -7.31 7.46
N ARG A 125 -15.32 -6.19 6.74
CA ARG A 125 -16.49 -5.31 6.56
C ARG A 125 -17.58 -5.92 5.68
N ASP A 126 -17.20 -6.65 4.62
CA ASP A 126 -18.16 -7.34 3.75
C ASP A 126 -17.57 -8.66 3.20
N PRO A 127 -17.54 -9.73 4.01
CA PRO A 127 -16.85 -10.98 3.65
C PRO A 127 -17.39 -11.64 2.36
N ARG A 128 -18.61 -11.31 1.96
CA ARG A 128 -19.28 -11.89 0.79
C ARG A 128 -19.03 -11.13 -0.49
N ARG A 129 -18.56 -9.88 -0.43
CA ARG A 129 -18.44 -8.99 -1.60
C ARG A 129 -17.17 -8.17 -1.66
N ALA A 130 -16.40 -8.08 -0.58
CA ALA A 130 -15.22 -7.21 -0.48
C ALA A 130 -14.13 -7.54 -1.49
N LEU A 131 -14.08 -8.80 -1.96
CA LEU A 131 -13.07 -9.28 -2.89
C LEU A 131 -13.60 -9.55 -4.31
N GLU A 132 -14.84 -9.13 -4.58
CA GLU A 132 -15.41 -9.22 -5.93
C GLU A 132 -14.80 -8.14 -6.84
N PRO A 133 -14.49 -8.46 -8.11
CA PRO A 133 -13.90 -7.50 -9.05
C PRO A 133 -14.71 -6.20 -9.17
N GLU A 134 -16.04 -6.31 -9.08
CA GLU A 134 -16.98 -5.20 -9.15
C GLU A 134 -16.79 -4.16 -8.03
N ARG A 135 -16.27 -4.58 -6.87
CA ARG A 135 -16.04 -3.70 -5.71
C ARG A 135 -14.59 -3.36 -5.47
N ALA A 136 -13.68 -4.08 -6.13
CA ALA A 136 -12.24 -3.92 -6.06
C ALA A 136 -11.84 -2.45 -6.20
N SER A 137 -12.18 -1.83 -7.34
CA SER A 137 -11.82 -0.45 -7.65
C SER A 137 -12.20 0.52 -6.52
N SER A 138 -13.44 0.44 -6.04
CA SER A 138 -13.90 1.28 -4.92
C SER A 138 -13.11 1.05 -3.63
N ALA A 139 -12.74 -0.20 -3.32
CA ALA A 139 -11.98 -0.55 -2.13
C ALA A 139 -10.55 -0.04 -2.22
N LEU A 140 -9.91 -0.15 -3.38
CA LEU A 140 -8.55 0.35 -3.62
C LEU A 140 -8.47 1.87 -3.49
N LEU A 141 -9.46 2.58 -4.06
CA LEU A 141 -9.55 4.04 -3.98
C LEU A 141 -9.77 4.52 -2.54
N ARG A 142 -10.62 3.83 -1.77
CA ARG A 142 -10.73 4.08 -0.32
C ARG A 142 -9.41 3.85 0.40
N GLY A 143 -8.69 2.76 0.09
CA GLY A 143 -7.39 2.46 0.68
C GLY A 143 -6.37 3.58 0.46
N ALA A 144 -6.26 4.05 -0.78
CA ALA A 144 -5.40 5.17 -1.15
C ALA A 144 -5.74 6.43 -0.34
N PHE A 145 -7.04 6.76 -0.28
CA PHE A 145 -7.51 7.89 0.51
C PHE A 145 -7.21 7.74 2.00
N HIS A 146 -7.41 6.55 2.60
CA HIS A 146 -7.12 6.32 4.02
C HIS A 146 -5.63 6.43 4.34
N ALA A 147 -4.74 5.92 3.48
CA ALA A 147 -3.30 6.07 3.66
C ALA A 147 -2.88 7.55 3.60
N LEU A 148 -3.41 8.31 2.64
CA LEU A 148 -3.12 9.74 2.50
C LEU A 148 -3.82 10.61 3.57
N SER A 149 -4.92 10.14 4.14
CA SER A 149 -5.64 10.85 5.20
C SER A 149 -4.79 11.04 6.47
N LEU A 150 -3.80 10.17 6.68
CA LEU A 150 -2.81 10.33 7.76
C LEU A 150 -2.00 11.62 7.62
N LEU A 151 -1.94 12.20 6.43
CA LEU A 151 -1.21 13.43 6.15
C LEU A 151 -2.05 14.69 6.32
N LEU A 152 -3.38 14.59 6.47
CA LEU A 152 -4.28 15.74 6.55
C LEU A 152 -3.83 16.84 7.54
N PRO A 153 -3.34 16.53 8.75
CA PRO A 153 -2.86 17.55 9.69
C PRO A 153 -1.64 18.35 9.19
N TYR A 154 -0.87 17.75 8.29
CA TYR A 154 0.41 18.25 7.79
C TYR A 154 0.33 18.86 6.39
N LEU A 155 -0.74 18.56 5.63
CA LEU A 155 -0.93 19.08 4.29
C LEU A 155 -1.21 20.59 4.31
N GLU A 156 -0.63 21.30 3.34
CA GLU A 156 -1.02 22.67 3.05
C GLU A 156 -2.50 22.74 2.64
N PRO A 157 -3.22 23.84 2.93
CA PRO A 157 -4.66 23.95 2.67
C PRO A 157 -5.07 23.58 1.23
N ALA A 158 -4.35 24.10 0.23
CA ALA A 158 -4.63 23.80 -1.17
C ALA A 158 -4.40 22.32 -1.52
N SER A 159 -3.39 21.70 -0.92
CA SER A 159 -3.07 20.28 -1.10
C SER A 159 -4.13 19.38 -0.46
N ARG A 160 -4.64 19.78 0.71
CA ARG A 160 -5.76 19.13 1.40
C ARG A 160 -7.03 19.16 0.56
N ASP A 161 -7.39 20.34 0.04
CA ASP A 161 -8.58 20.48 -0.82
C ASP A 161 -8.43 19.66 -2.11
N HIS A 162 -7.22 19.61 -2.67
CA HIS A 162 -6.95 18.78 -3.85
C HIS A 162 -7.13 17.29 -3.55
N LEU A 163 -6.63 16.79 -2.41
CA LEU A 163 -6.84 15.40 -1.99
C LEU A 163 -8.34 15.04 -1.93
N PHE A 164 -9.16 15.91 -1.35
CA PHE A 164 -10.61 15.68 -1.28
C PHE A 164 -11.28 15.68 -2.66
N LYS A 165 -10.84 16.53 -3.59
CA LYS A 165 -11.34 16.52 -4.97
C LYS A 165 -10.99 15.22 -5.69
N LEU A 166 -9.75 14.76 -5.56
CA LEU A 166 -9.30 13.48 -6.11
C LEU A 166 -10.18 12.35 -5.58
N ALA A 167 -10.36 12.25 -4.26
CA ALA A 167 -11.20 11.23 -3.65
C ALA A 167 -12.68 11.32 -4.06
N GLY A 168 -13.21 12.54 -4.18
CA GLY A 168 -14.62 12.80 -4.54
C GLY A 168 -14.99 12.36 -5.96
N ASN A 169 -14.08 12.52 -6.93
CA ASN A 169 -14.29 12.07 -8.31
C ASN A 169 -14.56 10.56 -8.40
N TYR A 170 -14.03 9.79 -7.45
CA TYR A 170 -14.14 8.33 -7.40
C TYR A 170 -15.26 7.81 -6.49
N GLN A 171 -15.92 8.68 -5.70
CA GLN A 171 -17.13 8.31 -4.95
C GLN A 171 -18.40 8.44 -5.79
N GLN A 172 -18.32 9.08 -6.96
CA GLN A 172 -19.44 9.30 -7.89
C GLN A 172 -19.46 8.33 -9.08
N SER A 173 -18.48 7.42 -9.19
CA SER A 173 -18.41 6.34 -10.18
C SER A 173 -18.67 4.98 -9.55
#